data_AF-A0A2T7A5I0-F1
#
_entry.id   AF-A0A2T7A5I0-F1
#
_cell.length_a   1.000
_cell.length_b   1.000
_cell.length_c   1.000
_cell.angle_alpha   90.00
_cell.angle_beta   90.00
_cell.angle_gamma   90.00
#
_symmetry.space_group_name_H-M   'P 1'
#
loop_
_entity.id
_entity.type
_entity.pdbx_description
1 polymer ?
#
loop_
_entity_poly.entity_id
_entity_poly.type
_entity_poly.pdbx_seq_one_letter_code
_entity_poly.pdbx_strand_id
1 'polypeptide(L)'
;MAPKADIDLTPGECRPLLDDADLYGLGVRVGTYTQWLGTILTICLVHEPKERASMRNVLYAFAFAEWVTLVNKTRSIWPADAVIVTFLFMGTLTLLCCLEVFDRMRPRIVRRHSPNLGTGGEVARMLLLFAFVLWVIWWWFDGIYHTLRDCGTYIFYYGGPVRVLGNFKLIGRIWSPLLLLMIIPVLEKFWFFIKRTRAHSRAQRGRPVDKHGPPINVWSWEFWIQAAAATQEETAELEKHHPPDIPNPQTKQRRGLYCALLLGIGVFILIIFLEIMLAYGDTDEINHIAGVGDTIPMVIGCGDMLMILYTLKEQRDTEREKRRQSPPGEYRYPKTFLYDADFPLLKSMSIPCSMYQPPTNNTSHDVLQR
;
A
#
# COMPACT_ATOMS: atom_id res chain seq x y z
N MET A 1 15.71 9.43 -30.64
CA MET A 1 15.27 8.18 -31.27
C MET A 1 16.52 7.41 -31.65
N ALA A 2 16.85 6.36 -30.89
CA ALA A 2 17.86 5.41 -31.35
C ALA A 2 17.29 4.67 -32.58
N PRO A 3 18.12 4.34 -33.59
CA PRO A 3 17.65 3.56 -34.73
C PRO A 3 17.02 2.26 -34.23
N LYS A 4 15.80 1.94 -34.68
CA LYS A 4 15.22 0.59 -34.52
C LYS A 4 16.20 -0.36 -35.19
N ALA A 5 16.85 -1.19 -34.39
CA ALA A 5 17.65 -2.28 -34.94
C ALA A 5 16.62 -3.29 -35.44
N ASP A 6 16.38 -3.33 -36.75
CA ASP A 6 15.65 -4.44 -37.36
C ASP A 6 16.49 -5.70 -37.12
N ILE A 7 16.11 -6.46 -36.09
CA ILE A 7 16.71 -7.75 -35.80
C ILE A 7 16.13 -8.68 -36.86
N ASP A 8 16.84 -8.83 -37.97
CA ASP A 8 16.57 -9.86 -38.98
C ASP A 8 16.76 -11.23 -38.31
N LEU A 9 15.67 -11.74 -37.72
CA LEU A 9 15.63 -13.04 -37.09
C LEU A 9 15.86 -14.09 -38.17
N THR A 10 16.98 -14.80 -38.07
CA THR A 10 17.24 -15.93 -38.95
C THR A 10 16.17 -17.01 -38.76
N PRO A 11 15.83 -17.82 -39.79
CA PRO A 11 14.83 -18.87 -39.66
C PRO A 11 15.18 -19.83 -38.52
N GLY A 12 14.44 -19.76 -37.41
CA GLY A 12 14.70 -20.52 -36.18
C GLY A 12 15.06 -19.68 -34.95
N GLU A 13 15.29 -18.37 -35.09
CA GLU A 13 15.44 -17.47 -33.94
C GLU A 13 14.08 -17.08 -33.37
N CYS A 14 13.87 -17.40 -32.10
CA CYS A 14 12.67 -17.00 -31.37
C CYS A 14 12.68 -15.51 -31.03
N ARG A 15 11.50 -14.90 -30.99
CA ARG A 15 11.31 -13.57 -30.39
C ARG A 15 11.72 -13.59 -28.91
N PRO A 16 12.23 -12.45 -28.39
CA PRO A 16 12.60 -12.32 -26.99
C PRO A 16 11.39 -12.32 -26.04
N LEU A 17 10.20 -11.95 -26.52
CA LEU A 17 8.96 -11.83 -25.74
C LEU A 17 7.79 -12.48 -26.50
N LEU A 18 6.86 -13.12 -25.76
CA LEU A 18 5.68 -13.80 -26.34
C LEU A 18 4.58 -12.81 -26.76
N ASP A 19 4.68 -11.54 -26.34
CA ASP A 19 3.70 -10.48 -26.60
C ASP A 19 2.28 -10.81 -26.08
N ASP A 20 2.19 -11.49 -24.93
CA ASP A 20 0.91 -11.83 -24.32
C ASP A 20 0.31 -10.60 -23.59
N ALA A 21 -0.53 -9.85 -24.32
CA ALA A 21 -1.20 -8.65 -23.84
C ALA A 21 -2.05 -8.90 -22.57
N ASP A 22 -2.56 -10.13 -22.36
CA ASP A 22 -3.36 -10.45 -21.18
C ASP A 22 -2.51 -10.53 -19.90
N LEU A 23 -1.20 -10.71 -20.02
CA LEU A 23 -0.29 -10.88 -18.87
C LEU A 23 0.34 -9.56 -18.42
N TYR A 24 0.79 -8.74 -19.36
CA TYR A 24 1.50 -7.49 -19.08
C TYR A 24 1.27 -6.42 -20.16
N GLY A 25 0.17 -6.54 -20.90
CA GLY A 25 -0.25 -5.52 -21.86
C GLY A 25 -0.47 -4.15 -21.21
N LEU A 26 -0.63 -3.12 -22.04
CA LEU A 26 -0.74 -1.73 -21.57
C LEU A 26 -1.81 -1.56 -20.49
N GLY A 27 -2.98 -2.17 -20.65
CA GLY A 27 -4.07 -2.07 -19.68
C GLY A 27 -3.73 -2.69 -18.32
N VAL A 28 -3.07 -3.86 -18.29
CA VAL A 28 -2.57 -4.48 -17.06
C VAL A 28 -1.59 -3.54 -16.36
N ARG A 29 -0.59 -3.05 -17.09
CA ARG A 29 0.44 -2.15 -16.55
C ARG A 29 -0.15 -0.87 -15.99
N VAL A 30 -0.98 -0.16 -16.76
CA VAL A 30 -1.64 1.08 -16.30
C VAL A 30 -2.52 0.80 -15.08
N GLY A 31 -3.26 -0.31 -15.08
CA GLY A 31 -4.05 -0.77 -13.94
C GLY A 31 -3.19 -0.95 -12.68
N THR A 32 -2.13 -1.73 -12.78
CA THR A 32 -1.20 -1.99 -11.67
C THR A 32 -0.54 -0.68 -11.17
N TYR A 33 -0.08 0.19 -12.08
CA TYR A 33 0.58 1.45 -11.72
C TYR A 33 -0.37 2.43 -11.03
N THR A 34 -1.59 2.56 -11.55
CA THR A 34 -2.61 3.41 -10.92
C THR A 34 -3.03 2.87 -9.56
N GLN A 35 -3.13 1.56 -9.39
CA GLN A 35 -3.36 0.97 -8.07
C GLN A 35 -2.22 1.22 -7.09
N TRP A 36 -0.96 1.10 -7.51
CA TRP A 36 0.19 1.42 -6.65
C TRP A 36 0.15 2.87 -6.20
N LEU A 37 -0.02 3.80 -7.14
CA LEU A 37 -0.10 5.23 -6.84
C LEU A 37 -1.31 5.55 -5.96
N GLY A 38 -2.49 5.00 -6.28
CA GLY A 38 -3.72 5.20 -5.53
C GLY A 38 -3.59 4.70 -4.09
N THR A 39 -2.96 3.54 -3.90
CA THR A 39 -2.71 2.98 -2.57
C THR A 39 -1.76 3.88 -1.77
N ILE A 40 -0.69 4.39 -2.38
CA ILE A 40 0.21 5.36 -1.74
C ILE A 40 -0.56 6.62 -1.35
N LEU A 41 -1.32 7.22 -2.27
CA LEU A 41 -2.12 8.41 -2.00
C LEU A 41 -3.12 8.18 -0.86
N THR A 42 -3.83 7.05 -0.88
CA THR A 42 -4.78 6.67 0.16
C THR A 42 -4.13 6.61 1.53
N ILE A 43 -2.96 5.99 1.62
CA ILE A 43 -2.30 5.78 2.92
C ILE A 43 -1.69 7.07 3.46
N CYS A 44 -1.29 7.97 2.56
CA CYS A 44 -0.68 9.24 2.91
C CYS A 44 -1.72 10.33 3.17
N LEU A 45 -2.82 10.36 2.43
CA LEU A 45 -3.71 11.53 2.36
C LEU A 45 -5.12 11.27 2.91
N VAL A 46 -5.60 10.02 2.88
CA VAL A 46 -6.95 9.68 3.37
C VAL A 46 -6.93 9.47 4.88
N HIS A 47 -7.82 10.19 5.57
CA HIS A 47 -7.91 10.17 7.02
C HIS A 47 -8.66 8.94 7.52
N GLU A 48 -9.74 8.57 6.81
CA GLU A 48 -10.66 7.56 7.27
C GLU A 48 -10.02 6.15 7.21
N PRO A 49 -9.94 5.42 8.34
CA PRO A 49 -9.33 4.10 8.36
C PRO A 49 -10.11 3.06 7.54
N LYS A 50 -11.43 3.22 7.40
CA LYS A 50 -12.29 2.30 6.64
C LYS A 50 -11.96 2.34 5.15
N GLU A 51 -11.85 3.54 4.58
CA GLU A 51 -11.48 3.72 3.17
C GLU A 51 -10.07 3.19 2.88
N ARG A 52 -9.11 3.45 3.78
CA ARG A 52 -7.76 2.87 3.66
C ARG A 52 -7.76 1.34 3.68
N ALA A 53 -8.58 0.74 4.53
CA ALA A 53 -8.72 -0.71 4.59
C ALA A 53 -9.38 -1.26 3.32
N SER A 54 -10.39 -0.56 2.79
CA SER A 54 -11.05 -0.92 1.53
C SER A 54 -10.06 -0.94 0.37
N MET A 55 -9.30 0.14 0.16
CA MET A 55 -8.31 0.23 -0.92
C MET A 55 -7.21 -0.83 -0.80
N ARG A 56 -6.76 -1.10 0.43
CA ARG A 56 -5.82 -2.20 0.68
C ARG A 56 -6.42 -3.56 0.30
N ASN A 57 -7.70 -3.80 0.56
CA ASN A 57 -8.35 -5.06 0.18
C ASN A 57 -8.46 -5.21 -1.34
N VAL A 58 -8.72 -4.12 -2.07
CA VAL A 58 -8.72 -4.14 -3.54
C VAL A 58 -7.33 -4.50 -4.06
N LEU A 59 -6.27 -3.91 -3.51
CA LEU A 59 -4.89 -4.26 -3.87
C LEU A 59 -4.56 -5.74 -3.58
N TYR A 60 -5.05 -6.31 -2.47
CA TYR A 60 -4.89 -7.74 -2.19
C TYR A 60 -5.65 -8.62 -3.19
N ALA A 61 -6.88 -8.23 -3.57
CA ALA A 61 -7.66 -8.97 -4.55
C ALA A 61 -6.99 -8.95 -5.93
N PHE A 62 -6.44 -7.81 -6.31
CA PHE A 62 -5.67 -7.65 -7.54
C PHE A 62 -4.39 -8.49 -7.53
N ALA A 63 -3.60 -8.42 -6.45
CA ALA A 63 -2.42 -9.26 -6.26
C ALA A 63 -2.78 -10.76 -6.32
N PHE A 64 -3.92 -11.15 -5.76
CA PHE A 64 -4.39 -12.52 -5.82
C PHE A 64 -4.72 -12.97 -7.25
N ALA A 65 -5.36 -12.12 -8.04
CA ALA A 65 -5.63 -12.40 -9.45
C ALA A 65 -4.34 -12.54 -10.28
N GLU A 66 -3.36 -11.63 -10.07
CA GLU A 66 -2.02 -11.73 -10.69
C GLU A 66 -1.34 -13.05 -10.30
N TRP A 67 -1.37 -13.41 -9.02
CA TRP A 67 -0.79 -14.65 -8.51
C TRP A 67 -1.43 -15.90 -9.11
N VAL A 68 -2.76 -15.97 -9.17
CA VAL A 68 -3.48 -17.10 -9.77
C VAL A 68 -3.12 -17.24 -11.25
N THR A 69 -3.03 -16.12 -11.97
CA THR A 69 -2.65 -16.10 -13.38
C THR A 69 -1.22 -16.64 -13.57
N LEU A 70 -0.28 -16.16 -12.76
CA LEU A 70 1.11 -16.64 -12.74
C LEU A 70 1.19 -18.15 -12.46
N VAL A 71 0.51 -18.63 -11.41
CA VAL A 71 0.49 -20.06 -11.03
C VAL A 71 -0.04 -20.91 -12.18
N ASN A 72 -1.16 -20.51 -12.79
CA ASN A 72 -1.81 -21.26 -13.87
C ASN A 72 -0.96 -21.29 -15.15
N LYS A 73 -0.27 -20.18 -15.46
CA LYS A 73 0.53 -20.04 -16.69
C LYS A 73 1.99 -20.45 -16.53
N THR A 74 2.47 -20.79 -15.32
CA THR A 74 3.89 -21.06 -15.04
C THR A 74 4.53 -22.07 -16.01
N ARG A 75 3.78 -23.08 -16.48
CA ARG A 75 4.30 -24.11 -17.41
C ARG A 75 4.20 -23.74 -18.90
N SER A 76 3.41 -22.74 -19.24
CA SER A 76 3.11 -22.36 -20.63
C SER A 76 3.63 -20.98 -21.01
N ILE A 77 4.31 -20.30 -20.09
CA ILE A 77 4.85 -18.95 -20.27
C ILE A 77 6.34 -19.02 -20.60
N TRP A 78 6.85 -18.06 -21.38
CA TRP A 78 8.29 -17.92 -21.59
C TRP A 78 8.96 -17.29 -20.36
N PRO A 79 10.27 -17.53 -20.15
CA PRO A 79 10.97 -17.06 -18.95
C PRO A 79 10.99 -15.53 -18.87
N ALA A 80 11.19 -14.82 -19.99
CA ALA A 80 11.20 -13.36 -20.05
C ALA A 80 9.86 -12.74 -19.61
N ASP A 81 8.76 -13.23 -20.18
CA ASP A 81 7.40 -12.77 -19.82
C ASP A 81 7.10 -13.06 -18.35
N ALA A 82 7.45 -14.26 -17.89
CA ALA A 82 7.25 -14.65 -16.50
C ALA A 82 8.04 -13.76 -15.54
N VAL A 83 9.25 -13.31 -15.93
CA VAL A 83 10.02 -12.33 -15.17
C VAL A 83 9.30 -10.99 -15.09
N ILE A 84 8.76 -10.47 -16.21
CA ILE A 84 8.03 -9.19 -16.24
C ILE A 84 6.83 -9.23 -15.31
N VAL A 85 5.97 -10.25 -15.45
CA VAL A 85 4.77 -10.41 -14.63
C VAL A 85 5.15 -10.64 -13.16
N THR A 86 6.23 -11.38 -12.90
CA THR A 86 6.75 -11.57 -11.54
C THR A 86 7.25 -10.24 -10.95
N PHE A 87 7.84 -9.32 -11.72
CA PHE A 87 8.22 -8.00 -11.21
C PHE A 87 7.02 -7.11 -10.89
N LEU A 88 5.98 -7.13 -11.74
CA LEU A 88 4.71 -6.46 -11.42
C LEU A 88 4.16 -7.01 -10.10
N PHE A 89 4.07 -8.32 -9.97
CA PHE A 89 3.60 -8.95 -8.75
C PHE A 89 4.49 -8.61 -7.53
N MET A 90 5.81 -8.66 -7.69
CA MET A 90 6.76 -8.32 -6.62
C MET A 90 6.66 -6.85 -6.19
N GLY A 91 6.41 -5.91 -7.11
CA GLY A 91 6.14 -4.51 -6.79
C GLY A 91 4.92 -4.37 -5.89
N THR A 92 3.84 -5.07 -6.25
CA THR A 92 2.61 -5.15 -5.44
C THR A 92 2.89 -5.74 -4.06
N LEU A 93 3.67 -6.82 -3.97
CA LEU A 93 4.04 -7.44 -2.69
C LEU A 93 4.91 -6.53 -1.83
N THR A 94 5.92 -5.87 -2.39
CA THR A 94 6.76 -4.92 -1.65
C THR A 94 5.91 -3.81 -1.08
N LEU A 95 4.97 -3.27 -1.87
CA LEU A 95 4.03 -2.27 -1.38
C LEU A 95 3.22 -2.84 -0.22
N LEU A 96 2.49 -3.95 -0.40
CA LEU A 96 1.68 -4.60 0.64
C LEU A 96 2.46 -4.88 1.94
N CYS A 97 3.68 -5.42 1.84
CA CYS A 97 4.57 -5.64 2.98
C CYS A 97 4.85 -4.34 3.73
N CYS A 98 5.24 -3.29 3.02
CA CYS A 98 5.48 -1.97 3.61
C CYS A 98 4.23 -1.42 4.29
N LEU A 99 3.04 -1.58 3.70
CA LEU A 99 1.80 -1.11 4.30
C LEU A 99 1.49 -1.84 5.61
N GLU A 100 1.70 -3.16 5.64
CA GLU A 100 1.49 -3.97 6.85
C GLU A 100 2.49 -3.62 7.95
N VAL A 101 3.73 -3.30 7.59
CA VAL A 101 4.74 -2.78 8.51
C VAL A 101 4.32 -1.41 9.03
N PHE A 102 3.87 -0.49 8.16
CA PHE A 102 3.48 0.87 8.53
C PHE A 102 2.25 0.89 9.43
N ASP A 103 1.24 0.09 9.09
CA ASP A 103 0.06 -0.07 9.92
C ASP A 103 0.44 -0.64 11.30
N ARG A 104 1.44 -1.54 11.34
CA ARG A 104 2.03 -2.08 12.57
C ARG A 104 2.93 -1.12 13.36
N MET A 105 3.49 -0.11 12.71
CA MET A 105 4.23 0.96 13.38
C MET A 105 3.31 2.03 13.99
N ARG A 106 2.03 2.08 13.63
CA ARG A 106 1.07 3.00 14.29
C ARG A 106 0.96 2.70 15.79
N PRO A 107 0.73 3.71 16.65
CA PRO A 107 0.57 3.49 18.08
C PRO A 107 -0.59 2.55 18.37
N ARG A 108 -0.42 1.73 19.40
CA ARG A 108 -1.40 0.73 19.79
C ARG A 108 -2.78 1.33 20.10
N ILE A 109 -2.84 2.55 20.64
CA ILE A 109 -4.08 3.24 21.03
C ILE A 109 -4.97 3.49 19.80
N VAL A 110 -4.41 4.08 18.73
CA VAL A 110 -5.12 4.35 17.47
C VAL A 110 -5.56 3.04 16.81
N ARG A 111 -4.72 2.00 16.92
CA ARG A 111 -5.03 0.71 16.32
C ARG A 111 -6.20 0.01 17.01
N ARG A 112 -6.30 0.06 18.34
CA ARG A 112 -7.40 -0.56 19.10
C ARG A 112 -8.77 0.00 18.75
N HIS A 113 -8.85 1.28 18.41
CA HIS A 113 -10.11 1.93 18.02
C HIS A 113 -10.57 1.58 16.60
N SER A 114 -9.79 0.82 15.83
CA SER A 114 -10.21 0.36 14.51
C SER A 114 -11.06 -0.91 14.68
N PRO A 115 -12.38 -0.88 14.41
CA PRO A 115 -13.28 -2.02 14.65
C PRO A 115 -12.93 -3.28 13.83
N ASN A 116 -12.03 -3.16 12.86
CA ASN A 116 -11.63 -4.25 11.98
C ASN A 116 -10.51 -5.13 12.54
N LEU A 117 -9.92 -4.79 13.69
CA LEU A 117 -8.69 -5.41 14.19
C LEU A 117 -8.82 -6.84 14.74
N GLY A 118 -10.04 -7.38 14.79
CA GLY A 118 -10.31 -8.76 15.21
C GLY A 118 -10.93 -9.63 14.11
N THR A 119 -11.04 -9.11 12.89
CA THR A 119 -11.79 -9.78 11.82
C THR A 119 -10.92 -10.85 11.16
N GLY A 120 -11.49 -12.01 10.84
CA GLY A 120 -10.82 -13.07 10.07
C GLY A 120 -10.15 -12.57 8.77
N GLY A 121 -10.57 -11.42 8.25
CA GLY A 121 -9.92 -10.74 7.13
C GLY A 121 -8.46 -10.35 7.36
N GLU A 122 -8.02 -9.98 8.58
CA GLU A 122 -6.59 -9.69 8.82
C GLU A 122 -5.74 -10.96 8.77
N VAL A 123 -6.26 -12.06 9.32
CA VAL A 123 -5.63 -13.38 9.27
C VAL A 123 -5.53 -13.86 7.83
N ALA A 124 -6.62 -13.75 7.07
CA ALA A 124 -6.65 -14.12 5.65
C ALA A 124 -5.63 -13.34 4.84
N ARG A 125 -5.56 -12.01 5.00
CA ARG A 125 -4.56 -11.16 4.33
C ARG A 125 -3.13 -11.56 4.68
N MET A 126 -2.86 -11.94 5.93
CA MET A 126 -1.54 -12.39 6.34
C MET A 126 -1.13 -13.73 5.79
N LEU A 127 -2.05 -14.69 5.81
CA LEU A 127 -1.82 -16.00 5.19
C LEU A 127 -1.58 -15.84 3.70
N LEU A 128 -2.35 -14.98 3.06
CA LEU A 128 -2.23 -14.67 1.64
C LEU A 128 -0.88 -14.02 1.31
N LEU A 129 -0.49 -12.98 2.05
CA LEU A 129 0.80 -12.31 1.87
C LEU A 129 1.98 -13.28 2.09
N PHE A 130 1.89 -14.14 3.09
CA PHE A 130 2.90 -15.16 3.35
C PHE A 130 2.98 -16.18 2.21
N ALA A 131 1.84 -16.67 1.72
CA ALA A 131 1.77 -17.59 0.58
C ALA A 131 2.37 -16.96 -0.69
N PHE A 132 2.09 -15.69 -0.95
CA PHE A 132 2.67 -14.94 -2.06
C PHE A 132 4.19 -14.88 -1.99
N VAL A 133 4.75 -14.54 -0.83
CA VAL A 133 6.21 -14.46 -0.66
C VAL A 133 6.86 -15.83 -0.76
N LEU A 134 6.27 -16.88 -0.19
CA LEU A 134 6.77 -18.25 -0.37
C LEU A 134 6.75 -18.68 -1.84
N TRP A 135 5.69 -18.33 -2.57
CA TRP A 135 5.60 -18.63 -4.00
C TRP A 135 6.66 -17.89 -4.81
N VAL A 136 6.89 -16.61 -4.55
CA VAL A 136 7.95 -15.84 -5.24
C VAL A 136 9.34 -16.40 -4.96
N ILE A 137 9.61 -16.82 -3.72
CA ILE A 137 10.87 -17.50 -3.36
C ILE A 137 10.98 -18.81 -4.14
N TRP A 138 9.97 -19.67 -4.09
CA TRP A 138 9.98 -20.91 -4.85
C TRP A 138 10.19 -20.66 -6.35
N TRP A 139 9.52 -19.67 -6.92
CA TRP A 139 9.62 -19.35 -8.34
C TRP A 139 11.04 -18.95 -8.74
N TRP A 140 11.68 -18.05 -8.00
CA TRP A 140 13.06 -17.64 -8.29
C TRP A 140 14.10 -18.74 -8.07
N PHE A 141 13.85 -19.69 -7.17
CA PHE A 141 14.79 -20.77 -6.91
C PHE A 141 14.63 -21.91 -7.91
N ASP A 142 13.39 -22.36 -8.11
CA ASP A 142 13.03 -23.59 -8.81
C ASP A 142 11.94 -23.41 -9.88
N GLY A 143 10.89 -22.61 -9.61
CA GLY A 143 9.76 -22.46 -10.53
C GLY A 143 10.14 -21.89 -11.90
N ILE A 144 11.14 -21.00 -12.00
CA ILE A 144 11.64 -20.47 -13.27
C ILE A 144 12.20 -21.56 -14.20
N TYR A 145 12.57 -22.74 -13.67
CA TYR A 145 13.01 -23.85 -14.51
C TYR A 145 11.87 -24.65 -15.14
N HIS A 146 10.64 -24.41 -14.67
CA HIS A 146 9.41 -25.07 -15.13
C HIS A 146 8.69 -24.29 -16.24
N THR A 147 9.21 -23.12 -16.63
CA THR A 147 8.73 -22.35 -17.79
C THR A 147 9.20 -22.98 -19.10
N LEU A 148 8.57 -22.61 -20.22
CA LEU A 148 9.02 -23.02 -21.55
C LEU A 148 10.46 -22.54 -21.79
N ARG A 149 11.31 -23.35 -22.45
CA ARG A 149 12.73 -23.02 -22.67
C ARG A 149 13.10 -22.78 -24.13
N ASP A 150 12.14 -22.97 -25.02
CA ASP A 150 12.40 -22.91 -26.46
C ASP A 150 12.70 -21.47 -26.91
N CYS A 151 12.06 -20.49 -26.25
CA CYS A 151 12.09 -19.07 -26.61
C CYS A 151 12.13 -18.17 -25.35
N GLY A 152 12.32 -16.85 -25.54
CA GLY A 152 12.21 -15.85 -24.47
C GLY A 152 13.26 -15.96 -23.35
N THR A 153 14.51 -16.29 -23.71
CA THR A 153 15.59 -16.48 -22.72
C THR A 153 16.34 -15.18 -22.37
N TYR A 154 16.04 -14.08 -23.06
CA TYR A 154 16.67 -12.78 -22.87
C TYR A 154 15.65 -11.72 -22.50
N ILE A 155 16.07 -10.81 -21.62
CA ILE A 155 15.36 -9.56 -21.31
C ILE A 155 16.32 -8.39 -21.49
N PHE A 156 15.80 -7.20 -21.76
CA PHE A 156 16.64 -6.02 -21.90
C PHE A 156 16.82 -5.31 -20.56
N TYR A 157 18.08 -5.19 -20.12
CA TYR A 157 18.44 -4.57 -18.84
C TYR A 157 19.47 -3.46 -19.08
N TYR A 158 19.12 -2.21 -18.78
CA TYR A 158 19.99 -1.03 -18.92
C TYR A 158 20.70 -0.91 -20.29
N GLY A 159 19.98 -1.19 -21.37
CA GLY A 159 20.47 -0.99 -22.74
C GLY A 159 21.18 -2.19 -23.37
N GLY A 160 21.11 -3.39 -22.78
CA GLY A 160 21.61 -4.61 -23.41
C GLY A 160 20.79 -5.86 -23.07
N PRO A 161 20.83 -6.91 -23.92
CA PRO A 161 20.16 -8.17 -23.65
C PRO A 161 20.89 -8.95 -22.56
N VAL A 162 20.14 -9.43 -21.57
CA VAL A 162 20.64 -10.23 -20.46
C VAL A 162 19.87 -11.54 -20.40
N ARG A 163 20.60 -12.65 -20.26
CA ARG A 163 19.98 -13.98 -20.11
C ARG A 163 19.22 -14.06 -18.79
N VAL A 164 17.93 -14.37 -18.85
CA VAL A 164 17.03 -14.54 -17.70
C VAL A 164 17.56 -15.59 -16.72
N LEU A 165 17.96 -16.76 -17.24
CA LEU A 165 18.52 -17.86 -16.44
C LEU A 165 19.99 -17.65 -16.02
N GLY A 166 20.62 -16.56 -16.45
CA GLY A 166 21.99 -16.20 -16.12
C GLY A 166 22.10 -15.36 -14.84
N ASN A 167 22.93 -14.31 -14.88
CA ASN A 167 23.16 -13.43 -13.74
C ASN A 167 21.90 -12.70 -13.27
N PHE A 168 20.91 -12.51 -14.16
CA PHE A 168 19.65 -11.87 -13.78
C PHE A 168 18.90 -12.62 -12.68
N LYS A 169 18.92 -13.96 -12.75
CA LYS A 169 18.35 -14.83 -11.72
C LYS A 169 18.89 -14.55 -10.32
N LEU A 170 20.14 -14.09 -10.21
CA LEU A 170 20.76 -13.77 -8.93
C LEU A 170 20.02 -12.63 -8.22
N ILE A 171 19.57 -11.61 -8.97
CA ILE A 171 18.83 -10.46 -8.42
C ILE A 171 17.56 -10.96 -7.74
N GLY A 172 16.78 -11.79 -8.44
CA GLY A 172 15.56 -12.37 -7.90
C GLY A 172 15.77 -13.30 -6.71
N ARG A 173 16.86 -14.08 -6.70
CA ARG A 173 17.27 -14.92 -5.55
C ARG A 173 17.70 -14.11 -4.33
N ILE A 174 18.20 -12.89 -4.51
CA ILE A 174 18.56 -11.99 -3.40
C ILE A 174 17.32 -11.24 -2.91
N TRP A 175 16.51 -10.72 -3.83
CA TRP A 175 15.33 -9.93 -3.49
C TRP A 175 14.23 -10.76 -2.83
N SER A 176 14.00 -12.00 -3.28
CA SER A 176 12.89 -12.81 -2.75
C SER A 176 13.02 -13.17 -1.26
N PRO A 177 14.20 -13.53 -0.71
CA PRO A 177 14.37 -13.65 0.74
C PRO A 177 14.30 -12.31 1.48
N LEU A 178 14.71 -11.19 0.87
CA LEU A 178 14.55 -9.87 1.49
C LEU A 178 13.07 -9.56 1.75
N LEU A 179 12.16 -9.94 0.85
CA LEU A 179 10.72 -9.82 1.08
C LEU A 179 10.26 -10.62 2.31
N LEU A 180 10.80 -11.83 2.51
CA LEU A 180 10.52 -12.62 3.70
C LEU A 180 11.03 -11.93 4.97
N LEU A 181 12.23 -11.35 4.93
CA LEU A 181 12.76 -10.56 6.05
C LEU A 181 11.88 -9.36 6.39
N MET A 182 11.32 -8.69 5.37
CA MET A 182 10.38 -7.57 5.58
C MET A 182 9.08 -8.01 6.25
N ILE A 183 8.66 -9.27 6.08
CA ILE A 183 7.46 -9.84 6.70
C ILE A 183 7.71 -10.31 8.15
N ILE A 184 8.95 -10.53 8.60
CA ILE A 184 9.24 -10.95 9.98
C ILE A 184 8.58 -10.07 11.06
N PRO A 185 8.75 -8.72 11.08
CA PRO A 185 8.12 -7.89 12.11
C PRO A 185 6.59 -7.95 12.07
N VAL A 186 6.02 -8.27 10.91
CA VAL A 186 4.59 -8.47 10.72
C VAL A 186 4.14 -9.77 11.39
N LEU A 187 4.88 -10.86 11.16
CA LEU A 187 4.64 -12.18 11.74
C LEU A 187 4.85 -12.20 13.26
N GLU A 188 5.87 -11.54 13.79
CA GLU A 188 6.12 -11.49 15.23
C GLU A 188 4.93 -10.91 16.00
N LYS A 189 4.34 -9.81 15.50
CA LYS A 189 3.15 -9.19 16.10
C LYS A 189 1.94 -10.10 15.98
N PHE A 190 1.79 -10.77 14.85
CA PHE A 190 0.73 -11.73 14.63
C PHE A 190 0.84 -12.94 15.57
N TRP A 191 2.05 -13.46 15.76
CA TRP A 191 2.32 -14.56 16.68
C TRP A 191 2.05 -14.17 18.14
N PHE A 192 2.43 -12.96 18.54
CA PHE A 192 2.12 -12.43 19.86
C PHE A 192 0.61 -12.30 20.09
N PHE A 193 -0.13 -11.85 19.08
CA PHE A 193 -1.59 -11.82 19.10
C PHE A 193 -2.18 -13.22 19.32
N ILE A 194 -1.76 -14.22 18.53
CA ILE A 194 -2.21 -15.62 18.70
C ILE A 194 -1.90 -16.15 20.10
N LYS A 195 -0.69 -15.90 20.62
CA LYS A 195 -0.29 -16.32 21.97
C LYS A 195 -1.20 -15.69 23.03
N ARG A 196 -1.51 -14.40 22.92
CA ARG A 196 -2.39 -13.70 23.85
C ARG A 196 -3.82 -14.25 23.81
N THR A 197 -4.36 -14.51 22.63
CA THR A 197 -5.72 -15.09 22.49
C THR A 197 -5.80 -16.49 23.13
N ARG A 198 -4.76 -17.31 22.96
CA ARG A 198 -4.68 -18.62 23.63
C ARG A 198 -4.60 -18.51 25.16
N ALA A 199 -3.88 -17.52 25.68
CA ALA A 199 -3.78 -17.29 27.12
C ALA A 199 -5.13 -16.89 27.73
N HIS A 200 -5.88 -15.97 27.09
CA HIS A 200 -7.22 -15.60 27.55
C HIS A 200 -8.21 -16.77 27.49
N SER A 201 -8.17 -17.58 26.42
CA SER A 201 -9.01 -18.77 26.33
C SER A 201 -8.75 -19.76 27.47
N ARG A 202 -7.48 -19.91 27.90
CA ARG A 202 -7.14 -20.73 29.07
C ARG A 202 -7.60 -20.10 30.38
N ALA A 203 -7.46 -18.79 30.55
CA ALA A 203 -7.92 -18.08 31.74
C ALA A 203 -9.45 -18.16 31.90
N GLN A 204 -10.21 -18.08 30.80
CA GLN A 204 -11.66 -18.28 30.82
C GLN A 204 -12.04 -19.73 31.17
N ARG A 205 -11.29 -20.74 30.69
CA ARG A 205 -11.52 -22.15 31.09
C ARG A 205 -11.29 -22.42 32.58
N GLY A 206 -10.51 -21.57 33.25
CA GLY A 206 -10.25 -21.67 34.69
C GLY A 206 -11.33 -21.04 35.57
N ARG A 207 -12.26 -20.25 35.01
CA ARG A 207 -13.47 -19.86 35.76
C ARG A 207 -14.38 -21.09 35.86
N PRO A 208 -15.01 -21.35 37.02
CA PRO A 208 -15.95 -22.46 37.16
C PRO A 208 -17.06 -22.28 36.12
N VAL A 209 -16.96 -23.07 35.06
CA VAL A 209 -17.92 -23.08 33.97
C VAL A 209 -19.20 -23.69 34.53
N ASP A 210 -20.28 -22.92 34.56
CA ASP A 210 -21.62 -23.47 34.77
C ASP A 210 -21.77 -24.64 33.80
N LYS A 211 -21.95 -25.85 34.35
CA LYS A 211 -21.74 -27.14 33.67
C LYS A 211 -22.65 -27.41 32.45
N HIS A 212 -23.38 -26.43 31.93
CA HIS A 212 -24.42 -26.61 30.92
C HIS A 212 -24.18 -25.82 29.62
N GLY A 213 -22.98 -25.25 29.42
CA GLY A 213 -22.61 -24.66 28.14
C GLY A 213 -22.17 -25.70 27.09
N PRO A 214 -22.55 -25.57 25.81
CA PRO A 214 -22.08 -26.44 24.74
C PRO A 214 -20.54 -26.30 24.55
N PRO A 215 -19.85 -27.36 24.11
CA PRO A 215 -18.41 -27.34 23.89
C PRO A 215 -18.03 -26.28 22.84
N ILE A 216 -17.21 -25.31 23.24
CA ILE A 216 -16.75 -24.24 22.35
C ILE A 216 -15.71 -24.82 21.38
N ASN A 217 -16.08 -24.90 20.10
CA ASN A 217 -15.16 -25.27 19.02
C ASN A 217 -14.26 -24.08 18.68
N VAL A 218 -12.95 -24.22 18.85
CA VAL A 218 -11.95 -23.16 18.56
C VAL A 218 -11.90 -22.79 17.08
N TRP A 219 -12.39 -23.66 16.21
CA TRP A 219 -12.53 -23.40 14.77
C TRP A 219 -13.87 -22.78 14.39
N SER A 220 -14.82 -22.62 15.34
CA SER A 220 -16.07 -21.93 15.03
C SER A 220 -15.81 -20.45 14.82
N TRP A 221 -16.54 -19.86 13.87
CA TRP A 221 -16.52 -18.42 13.61
C TRP A 221 -16.90 -17.61 14.86
N GLU A 222 -17.80 -18.15 15.68
CA GLU A 222 -18.26 -17.55 16.93
C GLU A 222 -17.13 -17.38 17.96
N PHE A 223 -16.20 -18.34 18.04
CA PHE A 223 -15.05 -18.23 18.93
C PHE A 223 -14.19 -16.99 18.60
N TRP A 224 -13.96 -16.73 17.31
CA TRP A 224 -13.17 -15.58 16.88
C TRP A 224 -13.90 -14.26 17.11
N ILE A 225 -15.22 -14.21 16.94
CA ILE A 225 -16.04 -13.04 17.28
C ILE A 225 -15.92 -12.74 18.78
N GLN A 226 -16.10 -13.75 19.64
CA GLN A 226 -16.04 -13.58 21.10
C GLN A 226 -14.64 -13.17 21.58
N ALA A 227 -13.59 -13.76 21.01
CA ALA A 227 -12.21 -13.41 21.35
C ALA A 227 -11.87 -11.95 20.98
N ALA A 228 -12.38 -11.47 19.83
CA ALA A 228 -12.22 -10.08 19.41
C ALA A 228 -12.95 -9.11 20.34
N ALA A 229 -14.18 -9.45 20.76
CA ALA A 229 -14.96 -8.63 21.69
C ALA A 229 -14.27 -8.50 23.07
N ALA A 230 -13.78 -9.62 23.62
CA ALA A 230 -13.14 -9.63 24.94
C ALA A 230 -11.83 -8.82 24.99
N THR A 231 -11.10 -8.72 23.87
CA THR A 231 -9.86 -7.91 23.83
C THR A 231 -10.14 -6.40 23.84
N GLN A 232 -11.32 -5.99 23.38
CA GLN A 232 -11.71 -4.58 23.33
C GLN A 232 -12.06 -4.02 24.72
N GLU A 233 -12.69 -4.82 25.58
CA GLU A 233 -13.15 -4.40 26.91
C GLU A 233 -12.01 -4.20 27.92
N GLU A 234 -11.10 -5.19 28.07
CA GLU A 234 -9.96 -5.13 29.02
C GLU A 234 -9.00 -3.98 28.69
N THR A 235 -8.91 -3.60 27.41
CA THR A 235 -8.02 -2.54 26.97
C THR A 235 -8.59 -1.14 27.22
N ALA A 236 -9.91 -0.99 27.30
CA ALA A 236 -10.56 0.25 27.70
C ALA A 236 -10.37 0.53 29.21
N GLU A 237 -10.36 -0.50 30.06
CA GLU A 237 -10.12 -0.33 31.50
C GLU A 237 -8.68 0.11 31.82
N LEU A 238 -7.68 -0.48 31.15
CA LEU A 238 -6.26 -0.15 31.37
C LEU A 238 -5.93 1.31 30.98
N GLU A 239 -6.64 1.87 29.99
CA GLU A 239 -6.45 3.25 29.52
C GLU A 239 -6.96 4.29 30.53
N LYS A 240 -7.92 3.91 31.38
CA LYS A 240 -8.46 4.78 32.43
C LYS A 240 -7.43 5.12 33.52
N HIS A 241 -6.37 4.32 33.66
CA HIS A 241 -5.40 4.44 34.77
C HIS A 241 -4.08 5.12 34.40
N HIS A 242 -3.76 5.31 33.11
CA HIS A 242 -2.52 5.97 32.68
C HIS A 242 -2.78 6.93 31.51
N PRO A 243 -2.89 8.25 31.76
CA PRO A 243 -2.87 9.22 30.67
C PRO A 243 -1.52 9.07 29.94
N PRO A 244 -1.52 8.78 28.64
CA PRO A 244 -0.27 8.57 27.92
C PRO A 244 0.49 9.91 27.87
N ASP A 245 1.73 9.92 28.34
CA ASP A 245 2.69 10.98 28.01
C ASP A 245 2.73 11.10 26.49
N ILE A 246 2.10 12.13 25.93
CA ILE A 246 1.86 12.26 24.50
C ILE A 246 3.22 12.56 23.83
N PRO A 247 3.82 11.62 23.07
CA PRO A 247 5.05 11.91 22.37
C PRO A 247 4.79 13.01 21.33
N ASN A 248 5.75 13.94 21.20
CA ASN A 248 5.63 15.14 20.38
C ASN A 248 5.09 14.80 18.97
N PRO A 249 3.87 15.26 18.60
CA PRO A 249 3.18 14.88 17.37
C PRO A 249 3.97 15.23 16.10
N GLN A 250 4.85 16.24 16.15
CA GLN A 250 5.65 16.68 15.00
C GLN A 250 6.64 15.61 14.51
N THR A 251 7.23 14.82 15.42
CA THR A 251 8.22 13.80 15.05
C THR A 251 7.60 12.63 14.28
N LYS A 252 6.32 12.36 14.53
CA LYS A 252 5.62 11.21 13.97
C LYS A 252 5.05 11.49 12.58
N GLN A 253 4.59 12.71 12.34
CA GLN A 253 4.19 13.18 11.01
C GLN A 253 5.36 13.20 10.03
N ARG A 254 6.59 13.51 10.46
CA ARG A 254 7.74 13.48 9.56
C ARG A 254 8.06 12.06 9.07
N ARG A 255 8.01 11.06 9.95
CA ARG A 255 8.41 9.67 9.63
C ARG A 255 7.58 9.03 8.53
N GLY A 256 6.26 9.17 8.57
CA GLY A 256 5.45 8.57 7.52
C GLY A 256 5.63 9.23 6.13
N LEU A 257 6.21 10.45 6.05
CA LEU A 257 6.28 11.29 4.85
C LEU A 257 7.53 10.92 4.12
N TYR A 258 8.61 10.75 4.88
CA TYR A 258 9.76 10.03 4.41
C TYR A 258 9.38 8.61 3.94
N CYS A 259 8.56 7.87 4.68
CA CYS A 259 8.09 6.55 4.23
C CYS A 259 7.28 6.60 2.94
N ALA A 260 6.29 7.49 2.86
CA ALA A 260 5.46 7.71 1.67
C ALA A 260 6.30 8.07 0.45
N LEU A 261 7.25 8.98 0.63
CA LEU A 261 8.16 9.46 -0.40
C LEU A 261 9.12 8.35 -0.83
N LEU A 262 9.68 7.57 0.12
CA LEU A 262 10.51 6.41 -0.18
C LEU A 262 9.73 5.34 -0.95
N LEU A 263 8.47 5.06 -0.58
CA LEU A 263 7.61 4.16 -1.33
C LEU A 263 7.29 4.69 -2.73
N GLY A 264 6.94 5.96 -2.84
CA GLY A 264 6.66 6.61 -4.12
C GLY A 264 7.88 6.58 -5.05
N ILE A 265 9.06 6.90 -4.55
CA ILE A 265 10.32 6.83 -5.32
C ILE A 265 10.62 5.38 -5.72
N GLY A 266 10.50 4.42 -4.80
CA GLY A 266 10.74 3.01 -5.08
C GLY A 266 9.81 2.46 -6.16
N VAL A 267 8.51 2.75 -6.06
CA VAL A 267 7.52 2.38 -7.08
C VAL A 267 7.81 3.05 -8.41
N PHE A 268 8.16 4.34 -8.41
CA PHE A 268 8.48 5.08 -9.63
C PHE A 268 9.72 4.50 -10.35
N ILE A 269 10.77 4.16 -9.60
CA ILE A 269 11.96 3.49 -10.15
C ILE A 269 11.58 2.14 -10.76
N LEU A 270 10.70 1.38 -10.10
CA LEU A 270 10.23 0.08 -10.63
C LEU A 270 9.42 0.24 -11.92
N ILE A 271 8.54 1.24 -11.99
CA ILE A 271 7.78 1.56 -13.22
C ILE A 271 8.74 1.90 -14.36
N ILE A 272 9.67 2.83 -14.14
CA ILE A 272 10.68 3.19 -15.16
C ILE A 272 11.47 1.96 -15.60
N PHE A 273 11.87 1.13 -14.64
CA PHE A 273 12.62 -0.08 -14.91
C PHE A 273 11.84 -1.06 -15.82
N LEU A 274 10.57 -1.31 -15.50
CA LEU A 274 9.68 -2.15 -16.32
C LEU A 274 9.46 -1.57 -17.72
N GLU A 275 9.17 -0.28 -17.81
CA GLU A 275 8.91 0.40 -19.08
C GLU A 275 10.15 0.43 -19.98
N ILE A 276 11.35 0.63 -19.40
CA ILE A 276 12.60 0.52 -20.15
C ILE A 276 12.78 -0.90 -20.67
N MET A 277 12.57 -1.92 -19.83
CA MET A 277 12.72 -3.33 -20.24
C MET A 277 11.78 -3.69 -21.40
N LEU A 278 10.56 -3.16 -21.40
CA LEU A 278 9.57 -3.38 -22.46
C LEU A 278 9.83 -2.55 -23.72
N ALA A 279 10.25 -1.29 -23.57
CA ALA A 279 10.55 -0.40 -24.70
C ALA A 279 11.69 -0.93 -25.59
N TYR A 280 12.66 -1.66 -25.02
CA TYR A 280 13.72 -2.30 -25.79
C TYR A 280 13.32 -3.64 -26.45
N GLY A 281 12.16 -4.20 -26.09
CA GLY A 281 11.67 -5.47 -26.61
C GLY A 281 11.13 -5.42 -28.05
N ASP A 282 10.90 -4.22 -28.60
CA ASP A 282 10.23 -3.94 -29.88
C ASP A 282 8.87 -4.65 -30.05
N THR A 283 8.03 -4.47 -29.06
CA THR A 283 6.74 -5.15 -28.95
C THR A 283 5.62 -4.13 -29.18
N ASP A 284 5.30 -3.87 -30.44
CA ASP A 284 4.23 -2.92 -30.78
C ASP A 284 2.86 -3.42 -30.27
N GLU A 285 2.65 -4.74 -30.24
CA GLU A 285 1.37 -5.36 -29.80
C GLU A 285 1.03 -5.10 -28.32
N ILE A 286 2.02 -5.08 -27.41
CA ILE A 286 1.76 -4.90 -25.96
C ILE A 286 1.42 -3.47 -25.56
N ASN A 287 1.61 -2.51 -26.49
CA ASN A 287 1.30 -1.09 -26.28
C ASN A 287 -0.11 -0.73 -26.74
N HIS A 288 -0.87 -1.70 -27.24
CA HIS A 288 -2.28 -1.56 -27.56
C HIS A 288 -3.14 -2.28 -26.53
N ILE A 289 -4.36 -1.78 -26.35
CA ILE A 289 -5.37 -2.46 -25.55
C ILE A 289 -6.10 -3.39 -26.51
N ALA A 290 -5.86 -4.70 -26.40
CA ALA A 290 -6.31 -5.69 -27.37
C ALA A 290 -7.39 -6.62 -26.81
N GLY A 291 -7.55 -6.70 -25.49
CA GLY A 291 -8.31 -7.77 -24.85
C GLY A 291 -9.29 -7.32 -23.77
N VAL A 292 -9.89 -8.33 -23.13
CA VAL A 292 -10.64 -8.14 -21.89
C VAL A 292 -9.70 -8.27 -20.68
N GLY A 293 -8.63 -9.08 -20.81
CA GLY A 293 -7.64 -9.32 -19.77
C GLY A 293 -6.84 -8.08 -19.38
N ASP A 294 -6.61 -7.15 -20.31
CA ASP A 294 -5.94 -5.86 -20.08
C ASP A 294 -6.91 -4.73 -19.70
N THR A 295 -8.11 -4.71 -20.29
CA THR A 295 -9.12 -3.67 -20.06
C THR A 295 -9.64 -3.70 -18.62
N ILE A 296 -9.88 -4.89 -18.05
CA ILE A 296 -10.42 -5.02 -16.68
C ILE A 296 -9.47 -4.41 -15.63
N PRO A 297 -8.18 -4.80 -15.55
CA PRO A 297 -7.21 -4.17 -14.68
C PRO A 297 -7.13 -2.65 -14.81
N MET A 298 -7.13 -2.15 -16.06
CA MET A 298 -7.07 -0.72 -16.33
C MET A 298 -8.28 0.01 -15.74
N VAL A 299 -9.49 -0.48 -16.00
CA VAL A 299 -10.73 0.12 -15.50
C VAL A 299 -10.79 0.10 -13.98
N ILE A 300 -10.38 -1.01 -13.34
CA ILE A 300 -10.34 -1.11 -11.88
C ILE A 300 -9.34 -0.11 -11.31
N GLY A 301 -8.09 -0.10 -11.80
CA GLY A 301 -7.05 0.81 -11.29
C GLY A 301 -7.37 2.29 -11.50
N CYS A 302 -7.88 2.66 -12.68
CA CYS A 302 -8.32 4.03 -12.95
C CYS A 302 -9.56 4.41 -12.12
N GLY A 303 -10.52 3.49 -11.96
CA GLY A 303 -11.71 3.69 -11.15
C GLY A 303 -11.39 3.92 -9.68
N ASP A 304 -10.49 3.10 -9.12
CA ASP A 304 -9.99 3.28 -7.75
C ASP A 304 -9.30 4.63 -7.58
N MET A 305 -8.45 5.02 -8.54
CA MET A 305 -7.78 6.32 -8.53
C MET A 305 -8.81 7.48 -8.50
N LEU A 306 -9.84 7.43 -9.35
CA LEU A 306 -10.89 8.44 -9.37
C LEU A 306 -11.67 8.49 -8.05
N MET A 307 -11.97 7.34 -7.47
CA MET A 307 -12.62 7.24 -6.16
C MET A 307 -11.78 7.90 -5.07
N ILE A 308 -10.46 7.65 -5.06
CA ILE A 308 -9.54 8.25 -4.10
C ILE A 308 -9.48 9.77 -4.28
N LEU A 309 -9.38 10.26 -5.52
CA LEU A 309 -9.38 11.69 -5.80
C LEU A 309 -10.69 12.36 -5.35
N TYR A 310 -11.82 11.67 -5.53
CA TYR A 310 -13.13 12.13 -5.04
C TYR A 310 -13.18 12.19 -3.51
N THR A 311 -12.79 11.13 -2.82
CA THR A 311 -12.67 11.10 -1.34
C THR A 311 -11.79 12.24 -0.83
N LEU A 312 -10.65 12.48 -1.48
CA LEU A 312 -9.74 13.56 -1.09
C LEU A 312 -10.35 14.96 -1.29
N LYS A 313 -11.19 15.12 -2.32
CA LYS A 313 -11.96 16.34 -2.55
C LYS A 313 -13.00 16.54 -1.45
N GLU A 314 -13.81 15.53 -1.15
CA GLU A 314 -14.84 15.58 -0.10
C GLU A 314 -14.25 15.88 1.28
N GLN A 315 -13.13 15.23 1.60
CA GLN A 315 -12.36 15.49 2.81
C GLN A 315 -11.91 16.95 2.88
N ARG A 316 -11.40 17.51 1.78
CA ARG A 316 -10.96 18.91 1.71
C ARG A 316 -12.13 19.89 1.91
N ASP A 317 -13.27 19.62 1.31
CA ASP A 317 -14.45 20.49 1.40
C ASP A 317 -15.05 20.45 2.82
N THR A 318 -15.09 19.27 3.45
CA THR A 318 -15.50 19.10 4.84
C THR A 318 -14.60 19.89 5.81
N GLU A 319 -13.27 19.83 5.64
CA GLU A 319 -12.35 20.58 6.48
C GLU A 319 -12.42 22.10 6.26
N ARG A 320 -12.68 22.54 5.01
CA ARG A 320 -12.95 23.96 4.71
C ARG A 320 -14.19 24.46 5.42
N GLU A 321 -15.24 23.67 5.46
CA GLU A 321 -16.49 24.04 6.13
C GLU A 321 -16.32 24.11 7.65
N LYS A 322 -15.64 23.12 8.26
CA LYS A 322 -15.28 23.19 9.69
C LYS A 322 -14.47 24.44 10.03
N ARG A 323 -13.53 24.84 9.16
CA ARG A 323 -12.73 26.06 9.33
C ARG A 323 -13.59 27.32 9.29
N ARG A 324 -14.63 27.36 8.44
CA ARG A 324 -15.56 28.50 8.35
C ARG A 324 -16.45 28.62 9.58
N GLN A 325 -16.87 27.48 10.14
CA GLN A 325 -17.77 27.44 11.30
C GLN A 325 -17.05 27.69 12.63
N SER A 326 -15.74 27.47 12.68
CA SER A 326 -14.95 27.62 13.89
C SER A 326 -14.57 29.08 14.14
N PRO A 327 -14.58 29.55 15.41
CA PRO A 327 -14.11 30.88 15.76
C PRO A 327 -12.66 31.13 15.32
N PRO A 328 -12.27 32.38 15.00
CA PRO A 328 -10.90 32.72 14.64
C PRO A 328 -9.91 32.27 15.72
N GLY A 329 -8.99 31.37 15.37
CA GLY A 329 -7.95 30.86 16.28
C GLY A 329 -8.29 29.55 17.02
N GLU A 330 -9.55 29.09 16.98
CA GLU A 330 -9.95 27.85 17.64
C GLU A 330 -9.82 26.62 16.73
N TYR A 331 -10.00 26.81 15.41
CA TYR A 331 -9.84 25.71 14.46
C TYR A 331 -8.39 25.22 14.40
N ARG A 332 -8.17 24.02 14.93
CA ARG A 332 -6.92 23.29 14.78
C ARG A 332 -7.14 22.25 13.69
N TYR A 333 -6.42 22.38 12.57
CA TYR A 333 -6.45 21.37 11.52
C TYR A 333 -6.21 19.99 12.16
N PRO A 334 -7.02 18.97 11.82
CA PRO A 334 -6.71 17.61 12.23
C PRO A 334 -5.31 17.31 11.72
N LYS A 335 -4.39 17.05 12.66
CA LYS A 335 -2.96 16.85 12.39
C LYS A 335 -2.77 15.62 11.52
N THR A 336 -2.93 15.77 10.23
CA THR A 336 -2.67 14.73 9.27
C THR A 336 -1.49 15.06 8.39
N PHE A 337 -0.87 13.93 8.10
CA PHE A 337 0.31 13.63 7.34
C PHE A 337 0.87 14.63 6.32
N LEU A 338 0.05 15.37 5.57
CA LEU A 338 0.52 16.26 4.50
C LEU A 338 0.09 17.73 4.60
N TYR A 339 -0.85 18.08 5.47
CA TYR A 339 -1.39 19.46 5.57
C TYR A 339 -0.76 20.30 6.69
N ASP A 340 0.09 19.68 7.51
CA ASP A 340 0.72 20.27 8.69
C ASP A 340 2.23 20.52 8.49
N ALA A 341 2.72 20.41 7.25
CA ALA A 341 4.02 20.98 6.92
C ALA A 341 3.86 22.51 7.01
N ASP A 342 4.16 23.08 8.18
CA ASP A 342 4.59 24.46 8.29
C ASP A 342 5.71 24.63 7.26
N PHE A 343 5.40 25.10 6.06
CA PHE A 343 6.42 25.44 5.07
C PHE A 343 7.12 26.66 5.65
N PRO A 344 8.37 26.53 6.14
CA PRO A 344 9.06 27.66 6.77
C PRO A 344 9.25 28.83 5.79
N LEU A 345 9.10 28.57 4.48
CA LEU A 345 9.15 29.57 3.42
C LEU A 345 7.98 30.57 3.42
N LEU A 346 6.82 30.23 3.99
CA LEU A 346 5.68 31.15 4.08
C LEU A 346 5.70 31.99 5.35
N LYS A 347 6.39 31.53 6.41
CA LYS A 347 6.47 32.23 7.70
C LYS A 347 7.44 33.41 7.66
N SER A 348 8.37 33.46 6.70
CA SER A 348 9.17 34.66 6.42
C SER A 348 8.44 35.68 5.54
N MET A 349 7.28 35.33 4.95
CA MET A 349 6.46 36.24 4.15
C MET A 349 5.22 36.77 4.88
N SER A 350 4.99 36.40 6.14
CA SER A 350 4.03 37.12 6.97
C SER A 350 4.59 38.49 7.32
N ILE A 351 4.38 39.44 6.40
CA ILE A 351 4.55 40.86 6.63
C ILE A 351 3.78 41.18 7.92
N PRO A 352 4.42 41.78 8.93
CA PRO A 352 3.70 42.15 10.15
C PRO A 352 2.57 43.11 9.76
N CYS A 353 1.31 42.69 9.99
CA CYS A 353 0.12 43.55 9.93
C CYS A 353 0.12 44.58 11.08
N SER A 354 1.25 45.25 11.28
CA SER A 354 1.53 46.27 12.29
C SER A 354 1.58 47.65 11.63
N MET A 355 0.63 47.97 10.74
CA MET A 355 0.53 49.33 10.21
C MET A 355 -0.85 49.70 9.64
N TYR A 356 -1.91 49.33 10.36
CA TYR A 356 -3.19 50.03 10.20
C TYR A 356 -3.73 50.37 11.60
N GLN A 357 -3.15 51.41 12.20
CA GLN A 357 -3.84 52.14 13.27
C GLN A 357 -4.93 52.97 12.59
N PRO A 358 -6.23 52.70 12.85
CA PRO A 358 -7.28 53.62 12.41
C PRO A 358 -7.03 54.99 13.07
N PRO A 359 -7.15 56.10 12.32
CA PRO A 359 -6.91 57.43 12.86
C PRO A 359 -7.86 57.69 14.04
N THR A 360 -7.28 57.91 15.22
CA THR A 360 -7.99 58.38 16.41
C THR A 360 -8.53 59.78 16.13
N ASN A 361 -9.84 59.89 15.94
CA ASN A 361 -10.54 61.13 15.71
C ASN A 361 -10.67 61.87 17.07
N ASN A 362 -9.64 62.62 17.45
CA ASN A 362 -9.68 63.56 18.57
C ASN A 362 -10.37 64.85 18.11
N THR A 363 -11.70 64.88 18.18
CA THR A 363 -12.46 66.13 18.18
C THR A 363 -12.73 66.57 19.62
N SER A 364 -11.88 67.47 20.10
CA SER A 364 -12.07 68.28 21.29
C SER A 364 -13.31 69.18 21.09
N HIS A 365 -14.36 68.94 21.86
CA HIS A 365 -15.45 69.90 22.05
C HIS A 365 -15.23 70.61 23.39
N ASP A 366 -14.48 71.70 23.35
CA ASP A 366 -14.42 72.72 24.40
C ASP A 366 -14.65 74.08 23.73
N VAL A 367 -15.91 74.52 23.62
CA VAL A 367 -16.26 75.88 23.17
C VAL A 367 -17.57 76.37 23.83
N LEU A 368 -17.39 77.36 24.71
CA LEU A 368 -18.25 78.47 25.14
C LEU A 368 -19.51 78.26 26.02
N GLN A 369 -19.32 78.67 27.28
CA GLN A 369 -20.06 79.75 27.98
C GLN A 369 -21.23 80.43 27.24
N ARG A 370 -22.44 80.29 27.79
CA ARG A 370 -23.21 81.42 28.38
C ARG A 370 -24.36 80.93 29.25
#